data_AF-A0A6B2G5E6-F1
#
_entry.id   AF-A0A6B2G5E6-F1
#
_cell.length_a   1.000
_cell.length_b   1.000
_cell.length_c   1.000
_cell.angle_alpha   90.00
_cell.angle_beta   90.00
_cell.angle_gamma   90.00
#
_symmetry.space_group_name_H-M   'P 1'
#
loop_
_entity.id
_entity.type
_entity.pdbx_description
1 polymer ?
#
loop_
_entity_poly.entity_id
_entity_poly.type
_entity_poly.pdbx_seq_one_letter_code
_entity_poly.pdbx_strand_id
1 'polypeptide(L)'
;MHNRRRKDAKPIVMPKTPVEMHRFIIEHLMENPDKKDAPQDDDMYAEYVKPPDPPDFVRHVLGSNSGAGSGEFHVYRIQRKFEHRRVKYFENQLKEEKAQLEFDENNKRLALMETEKTTARRTKRIQKRKKADDRKKLHRQFAIVLAEHNKKAEEFDASL
;
A
#
# COMPACT_ATOMS: atom_id res chain seq x y z
N MET A 1 -11.84 35.20 44.28
CA MET A 1 -10.76 35.75 43.41
C MET A 1 -9.88 34.57 43.01
N HIS A 2 -9.80 34.14 41.75
CA HIS A 2 -8.82 34.62 40.78
C HIS A 2 -9.26 34.19 39.36
N ASN A 3 -9.60 35.15 38.50
CA ASN A 3 -9.89 34.92 37.08
C ASN A 3 -8.81 35.67 36.27
N ARG A 4 -7.61 35.09 36.15
CA ARG A 4 -6.44 35.71 35.48
C ARG A 4 -5.92 34.90 34.28
N ARG A 5 -6.80 34.40 33.40
CA ARG A 5 -6.36 33.64 32.21
C ARG A 5 -7.11 33.97 30.92
N ARG A 6 -7.75 35.14 30.82
CA ARG A 6 -8.52 35.52 29.63
C ARG A 6 -8.08 36.80 28.92
N LYS A 7 -7.03 37.49 29.39
CA LYS A 7 -6.63 38.79 28.84
C LYS A 7 -5.59 38.72 27.71
N ASP A 8 -4.85 37.63 27.57
CA ASP A 8 -3.75 37.49 26.58
C ASP A 8 -3.98 36.37 25.56
N ALA A 9 -5.23 35.93 25.37
CA ALA A 9 -5.54 34.87 24.40
C ALA A 9 -5.38 35.39 22.97
N LYS A 10 -4.56 34.72 22.16
CA LYS A 10 -4.43 35.00 20.72
C LYS A 10 -5.81 34.94 20.06
N PRO A 11 -6.16 35.87 19.15
CA PRO A 11 -7.45 35.84 18.47
C PRO A 11 -7.58 34.54 17.67
N ILE A 12 -8.77 33.92 17.72
CA ILE A 12 -9.07 32.72 16.94
C ILE A 12 -9.20 33.14 15.48
N VAL A 13 -8.16 32.88 14.69
CA VAL A 13 -8.14 33.13 13.24
C VAL A 13 -8.37 31.80 12.55
N MET A 14 -9.45 31.70 11.77
CA MET A 14 -9.69 30.55 10.91
C MET A 14 -8.82 30.68 9.65
N PRO A 15 -7.85 29.78 9.41
CA PRO A 15 -7.11 29.73 8.16
C PRO A 15 -8.05 29.51 6.96
N LYS A 16 -7.78 30.24 5.88
CA LYS A 16 -8.55 30.14 4.63
C LYS A 16 -7.78 29.37 3.56
N THR A 17 -6.46 29.40 3.61
CA THR A 17 -5.59 28.70 2.66
C THR A 17 -4.90 27.49 3.30
N PRO A 18 -4.52 26.45 2.53
CA PRO A 18 -3.76 25.32 3.05
C PRO A 18 -2.40 25.73 3.65
N VAL A 19 -1.79 26.77 3.08
CA VAL A 19 -0.52 27.33 3.60
C VAL A 19 -0.73 27.95 4.97
N GLU A 20 -1.83 28.69 5.16
CA GLU A 20 -2.20 29.22 6.48
C GLU A 20 -2.48 28.10 7.49
N MET A 21 -3.21 27.03 7.11
CA MET A 21 -3.42 25.86 7.96
C MET A 21 -2.10 25.28 8.47
N HIS A 22 -1.16 25.03 7.55
CA HIS A 22 0.15 24.47 7.88
C HIS A 22 0.94 25.43 8.76
N ARG A 23 0.89 26.73 8.47
CA ARG A 23 1.52 27.76 9.30
C ARG A 23 0.99 27.70 10.74
N PHE A 24 -0.32 27.60 10.95
CA PHE A 24 -0.89 27.47 12.29
C PHE A 24 -0.45 26.19 13.00
N ILE A 25 -0.38 25.05 12.30
CA ILE A 25 0.11 23.78 12.87
C ILE A 25 1.57 23.92 13.30
N ILE A 26 2.42 24.52 12.47
CA ILE A 26 3.83 24.75 12.77
C ILE A 26 3.99 25.71 13.96
N GLU A 27 3.25 26.82 13.98
CA GLU A 27 3.26 27.77 15.09
C GLU A 27 2.85 27.09 16.40
N HIS A 28 1.80 26.26 16.38
CA HIS A 28 1.36 25.49 17.55
C HIS A 28 2.40 24.47 18.02
N LEU A 29 3.06 23.79 17.09
CA LEU A 29 4.10 22.81 17.38
C LEU A 29 5.34 23.49 18.00
N MET A 30 5.72 24.65 17.47
CA MET A 30 6.87 25.42 17.95
C MET A 30 6.66 26.09 19.31
N GLU A 31 5.41 26.27 19.76
CA GLU A 31 5.13 26.78 21.11
C GLU A 31 5.65 25.84 22.21
N ASN A 32 5.67 24.53 21.97
CA ASN A 32 6.11 23.52 22.93
C ASN A 32 7.01 22.48 22.24
N PRO A 33 8.29 22.82 21.95
CA PRO A 33 9.18 21.93 21.20
C PRO A 33 9.54 20.64 21.95
N ASP A 34 9.45 20.63 23.28
CA ASP A 34 9.74 19.44 24.10
C ASP A 34 8.59 18.42 24.14
N LYS A 35 7.38 18.84 23.74
CA LYS A 35 6.21 17.95 23.70
C LYS A 35 6.36 17.06 22.46
N LYS A 36 6.64 15.78 22.68
CA LYS A 36 6.61 14.79 21.59
C LYS A 36 5.21 14.76 21.01
N ASP A 37 5.11 14.97 19.70
CA ASP A 37 3.87 14.72 18.98
C ASP A 37 3.49 13.26 19.16
N ALA A 38 2.28 13.03 19.67
CA ALA A 38 1.70 11.70 19.59
C ALA A 38 1.43 11.45 18.10
N PRO A 39 1.84 10.29 17.55
CA PRO A 39 1.32 9.83 16.27
C PRO A 39 -0.20 10.00 16.31
N GLN A 40 -0.77 10.58 15.26
CA GLN A 40 -2.21 10.48 15.09
C GLN A 40 -2.49 9.02 14.79
N ASP A 41 -2.88 8.26 15.81
CA ASP A 41 -3.33 6.90 15.59
C ASP A 41 -4.53 6.97 14.64
N ASP A 42 -4.50 6.19 13.57
CA ASP A 42 -5.49 6.16 12.48
C ASP A 42 -6.88 5.64 12.92
N ASP A 43 -7.16 5.65 14.22
CA ASP A 43 -8.38 5.21 14.89
C ASP A 43 -9.56 6.18 14.63
N MET A 44 -9.58 6.85 13.49
CA MET A 44 -10.51 7.92 13.12
C MET A 44 -11.97 7.47 13.11
N TYR A 45 -12.23 6.15 13.09
CA TYR A 45 -13.56 5.59 12.96
C TYR A 45 -13.79 4.44 13.95
N ALA A 46 -14.77 4.62 14.85
CA ALA A 46 -15.16 3.67 15.89
C ALA A 46 -15.60 2.27 15.39
N GLU A 47 -15.79 2.12 14.08
CA GLU A 47 -16.13 0.89 13.37
C GLU A 47 -14.92 0.02 13.04
N TYR A 48 -13.73 0.62 12.92
CA TYR A 48 -12.46 -0.05 12.69
C TYR A 48 -11.68 -0.30 14.00
N VAL A 49 -12.13 0.31 15.09
CA VAL A 49 -11.57 0.07 16.41
C VAL A 49 -12.00 -1.32 16.90
N LYS A 50 -11.02 -2.17 17.22
CA LYS A 50 -11.24 -3.51 17.77
C LYS A 50 -12.15 -3.41 19.01
N PRO A 51 -13.27 -4.16 19.08
CA PRO A 51 -14.10 -4.21 20.26
C PRO A 51 -13.28 -4.74 21.46
N PRO A 52 -13.55 -4.26 22.68
CA PRO A 52 -12.87 -4.76 23.87
C PRO A 52 -13.15 -6.27 24.03
N ASP A 53 -12.15 -7.00 24.47
CA ASP A 53 -12.31 -8.42 24.75
C ASP A 53 -13.29 -8.64 25.90
N PRO A 54 -14.12 -9.71 25.85
CA PRO A 54 -15.06 -9.99 26.91
C PRO A 54 -14.30 -10.27 28.23
N PRO A 55 -14.84 -9.84 29.39
CA PRO A 55 -14.21 -10.11 30.67
C PRO A 55 -14.21 -11.61 30.98
N ASP A 56 -13.11 -12.13 31.52
CA ASP A 56 -12.94 -13.56 31.82
C ASP A 56 -13.96 -14.08 32.85
N PHE A 57 -14.27 -13.27 33.88
CA PHE A 57 -15.19 -13.64 34.95
C PHE A 57 -16.17 -12.52 35.25
N VAL A 58 -17.46 -12.83 35.16
CA VAL A 58 -18.53 -11.97 35.67
C VAL A 58 -18.77 -12.33 37.13
N ARG A 59 -18.48 -11.41 38.04
CA ARG A 59 -18.56 -11.65 39.50
C ARG A 59 -19.99 -11.57 40.06
N HIS A 60 -20.89 -10.86 39.38
CA HIS A 60 -22.22 -10.53 39.87
C HIS A 60 -23.31 -11.28 39.08
N VAL A 61 -23.17 -12.61 38.97
CA VAL A 61 -24.17 -13.45 38.32
C VAL A 61 -25.24 -13.81 39.36
N LEU A 62 -26.50 -13.45 39.10
CA LEU A 62 -27.63 -13.89 39.90
C LEU A 62 -27.98 -15.35 39.53
N GLY A 63 -28.54 -16.12 40.47
CA GLY A 63 -28.80 -17.55 40.26
C GLY A 63 -29.67 -17.84 39.04
N SER A 64 -29.50 -19.00 38.40
CA SER A 64 -30.15 -19.37 37.13
C SER A 64 -31.68 -19.39 37.16
N ASN A 65 -32.29 -19.52 38.33
CA ASN A 65 -33.74 -19.45 38.54
C ASN A 65 -34.19 -18.16 39.25
N SER A 66 -33.32 -17.16 39.36
CA SER A 66 -33.70 -15.86 39.90
C SER A 66 -34.57 -15.13 38.88
N GLY A 67 -35.66 -14.49 39.33
CA GLY A 67 -36.52 -13.70 38.45
C GLY A 67 -35.81 -12.48 37.85
N ALA A 68 -36.44 -11.85 36.86
CA ALA A 68 -35.90 -10.65 36.21
C ALA A 68 -35.75 -9.49 37.22
N GLY A 69 -34.51 -9.14 37.56
CA GLY A 69 -34.19 -8.00 38.40
C GLY A 69 -34.33 -6.67 37.65
N SER A 70 -34.45 -5.56 38.39
CA SER A 70 -34.59 -4.21 37.80
C SER A 70 -33.39 -3.77 36.96
N GLY A 71 -32.20 -4.34 37.20
CA GLY A 71 -30.97 -4.06 36.43
C GLY A 71 -30.78 -4.90 35.18
N GLU A 72 -31.53 -6.00 35.03
CA GLU A 72 -31.29 -7.00 33.97
C GLU A 72 -31.50 -6.42 32.56
N PHE A 73 -32.49 -5.54 32.42
CA PHE A 73 -32.73 -4.83 31.17
C PHE A 73 -31.53 -3.99 30.72
N HIS A 74 -30.85 -3.33 31.65
CA HIS A 74 -29.69 -2.50 31.32
C HIS A 74 -28.46 -3.35 30.97
N VAL A 75 -28.28 -4.48 31.66
CA VAL A 75 -27.24 -5.46 31.31
C VAL A 75 -27.43 -5.94 29.88
N TYR A 76 -28.64 -6.38 29.53
CA TYR A 76 -28.97 -6.83 28.18
C TYR A 76 -28.75 -5.75 27.11
N ARG A 77 -29.21 -4.52 27.36
CA ARG A 77 -29.04 -3.40 26.43
C ARG A 77 -27.55 -3.11 26.14
N ILE A 78 -26.72 -3.14 27.16
CA ILE A 78 -25.27 -2.92 27.05
C ILE A 78 -24.62 -4.09 26.31
N GLN A 79 -24.92 -5.33 26.69
CA GLN A 79 -24.38 -6.53 26.04
C GLN A 79 -24.77 -6.58 24.56
N ARG A 80 -26.02 -6.30 24.23
CA ARG A 80 -26.51 -6.23 22.85
C ARG A 80 -25.73 -5.17 22.05
N LYS A 81 -25.50 -3.99 22.61
CA LYS A 81 -24.71 -2.94 21.95
C LYS A 81 -23.27 -3.39 21.69
N PHE A 82 -22.61 -4.02 22.67
CA PHE A 82 -21.27 -4.55 22.49
C PHE A 82 -21.23 -5.65 21.43
N GLU A 83 -22.21 -6.56 21.44
CA GLU A 83 -22.27 -7.63 20.47
C GLU A 83 -22.51 -7.12 19.05
N HIS A 84 -23.41 -6.15 18.86
CA HIS A 84 -23.61 -5.53 17.53
C HIS A 84 -22.34 -4.85 17.03
N ARG A 85 -21.62 -4.14 17.91
CA ARG A 85 -20.32 -3.53 17.55
C ARG A 85 -19.30 -4.60 17.16
N ARG A 86 -19.26 -5.71 17.90
CA ARG A 86 -18.34 -6.83 17.65
C ARG A 86 -18.64 -7.51 16.32
N VAL A 87 -19.90 -7.86 16.07
CA VAL A 87 -20.33 -8.46 14.80
C VAL A 87 -20.04 -7.52 13.63
N LYS A 88 -20.38 -6.23 13.75
CA LYS A 88 -20.10 -5.23 12.71
C LYS A 88 -18.60 -5.12 12.39
N TYR A 89 -17.75 -5.11 13.42
CA TYR A 89 -16.29 -5.10 13.24
C TYR A 89 -15.81 -6.31 12.43
N PHE A 90 -16.24 -7.53 12.80
CA PHE A 90 -15.85 -8.74 12.07
C PHE A 90 -16.38 -8.78 10.63
N GLU A 91 -17.61 -8.32 10.40
CA GLU A 91 -18.17 -8.21 9.05
C GLU A 91 -17.35 -7.27 8.16
N ASN A 92 -16.86 -6.16 8.71
CA ASN A 92 -16.04 -5.21 7.96
C ASN A 92 -14.65 -5.75 7.68
N GLN A 93 -14.00 -6.34 8.68
CA GLN A 93 -12.71 -7.03 8.47
C GLN A 93 -12.82 -8.08 7.37
N LEU A 94 -13.87 -8.90 7.38
CA LEU A 94 -14.10 -9.90 6.34
C LEU A 94 -14.32 -9.26 4.95
N LYS A 95 -15.02 -8.12 4.86
CA LYS A 95 -15.20 -7.39 3.60
C LYS A 95 -13.88 -6.84 3.08
N GLU A 96 -13.06 -6.27 3.96
CA GLU A 96 -11.75 -5.71 3.62
C GLU A 96 -10.79 -6.80 3.17
N GLU A 97 -10.71 -7.91 3.90
CA GLU A 97 -9.89 -9.07 3.53
C GLU A 97 -10.27 -9.61 2.14
N LYS A 98 -11.57 -9.77 1.87
CA LYS A 98 -12.05 -10.20 0.55
C LYS A 98 -11.65 -9.22 -0.55
N ALA A 99 -11.87 -7.92 -0.33
CA ALA A 99 -11.52 -6.88 -1.29
C ALA A 99 -10.00 -6.83 -1.55
N GLN A 100 -9.19 -7.01 -0.51
CA GLN A 100 -7.72 -7.07 -0.63
C GLN A 100 -7.27 -8.30 -1.42
N LEU A 101 -7.84 -9.48 -1.12
CA LEU A 101 -7.54 -10.72 -1.86
C LEU A 101 -7.88 -10.57 -3.34
N GLU A 102 -9.07 -10.05 -3.67
CA GLU A 102 -9.48 -9.81 -5.06
C GLU A 102 -8.56 -8.80 -5.76
N PHE A 103 -8.15 -7.74 -5.07
CA PHE A 103 -7.21 -6.74 -5.58
C PHE A 103 -5.83 -7.36 -5.86
N ASP A 104 -5.30 -8.13 -4.92
CA ASP A 104 -4.00 -8.78 -5.05
C ASP A 104 -3.98 -9.82 -6.17
N GLU A 105 -5.04 -10.62 -6.30
CA GLU A 105 -5.18 -11.58 -7.40
C GLU A 105 -5.21 -10.87 -8.76
N ASN A 106 -5.98 -9.78 -8.87
CA ASN A 106 -6.03 -8.98 -10.09
C ASN A 106 -4.68 -8.36 -10.42
N ASN A 107 -3.96 -7.80 -9.44
CA ASN A 107 -2.63 -7.25 -9.64
C ASN A 107 -1.62 -8.30 -10.08
N LYS A 108 -1.63 -9.47 -9.43
CA LYS A 108 -0.77 -10.61 -9.82
C LYS A 108 -1.05 -11.02 -11.27
N ARG A 109 -2.33 -11.13 -11.65
CA ARG A 109 -2.74 -11.47 -13.02
C ARG A 109 -2.25 -10.43 -14.04
N LEU A 110 -2.42 -9.14 -13.74
CA LEU A 110 -1.95 -8.06 -14.61
C LEU A 110 -0.43 -8.06 -14.75
N ALA A 111 0.30 -8.21 -13.63
CA ALA A 111 1.75 -8.30 -13.63
C ALA A 111 2.24 -9.48 -14.47
N LEU A 112 1.62 -10.66 -14.35
CA LEU A 112 1.94 -11.82 -15.18
C LEU A 112 1.74 -11.51 -16.67
N MET A 113 0.58 -10.96 -17.06
CA MET A 113 0.31 -10.58 -18.45
C MET A 113 1.31 -9.55 -18.99
N GLU A 114 1.75 -8.59 -18.18
CA GLU A 114 2.77 -7.61 -18.58
C GLU A 114 4.16 -8.24 -18.74
N THR A 115 4.54 -9.15 -17.83
CA THR A 115 5.81 -9.87 -17.94
C THR A 115 5.83 -10.79 -19.15
N GLU A 116 4.74 -11.48 -19.48
CA GLU A 116 4.60 -12.29 -20.69
C GLU A 116 4.73 -11.45 -21.97
N LYS A 117 4.03 -10.30 -22.03
CA LYS A 117 4.16 -9.37 -23.16
C LYS A 117 5.59 -8.84 -23.30
N THR A 118 6.22 -8.50 -22.19
CA THR A 118 7.59 -7.94 -22.15
C THR A 118 8.63 -9.00 -22.54
N THR A 119 8.51 -10.22 -22.03
CA THR A 119 9.37 -11.34 -22.37
C THR A 119 9.23 -11.71 -23.84
N ALA A 120 8.01 -11.82 -24.38
CA ALA A 120 7.78 -12.08 -25.81
C ALA A 120 8.38 -10.98 -26.72
N ARG A 121 8.29 -9.70 -26.33
CA ARG A 121 8.95 -8.60 -27.06
C ARG A 121 10.48 -8.71 -26.96
N ARG A 122 11.01 -9.04 -25.77
CA ARG A 122 12.44 -9.21 -25.51
C ARG A 122 13.01 -10.39 -26.32
N THR A 123 12.35 -11.54 -26.37
CA THR A 123 12.78 -12.72 -27.13
C THR A 123 12.82 -12.41 -28.62
N LYS A 124 11.78 -11.77 -29.17
CA LYS A 124 11.76 -11.31 -30.58
C LYS A 124 12.94 -10.39 -30.89
N ARG A 125 13.25 -9.42 -30.01
CA ARG A 125 14.40 -8.51 -30.18
C ARG A 125 15.74 -9.26 -30.14
N ILE A 126 15.90 -10.20 -29.22
CA ILE A 126 17.12 -11.02 -29.11
C ILE A 126 17.29 -11.88 -30.37
N GLN A 127 16.23 -12.53 -30.86
CA GLN A 127 16.28 -13.32 -32.10
C GLN A 127 16.64 -12.48 -33.32
N LYS A 128 16.07 -11.28 -33.46
CA LYS A 128 16.44 -10.34 -34.54
C LYS A 128 17.91 -9.92 -34.46
N ARG A 129 18.43 -9.64 -33.27
CA ARG A 129 19.85 -9.31 -33.05
C ARG A 129 20.75 -10.49 -33.44
N LYS A 130 20.45 -11.70 -32.97
CA LYS A 130 21.19 -12.93 -33.34
C LYS A 130 21.25 -13.11 -34.87
N LYS A 131 20.11 -13.05 -35.55
CA LYS A 131 20.07 -13.14 -37.03
C LYS A 131 20.87 -12.03 -37.72
N ALA A 132 20.85 -10.81 -37.19
CA ALA A 132 21.66 -9.71 -37.74
C ALA A 132 23.16 -9.95 -37.54
N ASP A 133 23.57 -10.46 -36.38
CA ASP A 133 24.96 -10.80 -36.08
C ASP A 133 25.43 -11.98 -36.93
N ASP A 134 24.59 -13.00 -37.14
CA ASP A 134 24.90 -14.15 -38.01
C ASP A 134 25.07 -13.70 -39.47
N ARG A 135 24.22 -12.81 -39.99
CA ARG A 135 24.39 -12.21 -41.33
C ARG A 135 25.69 -11.42 -41.45
N LYS A 136 26.07 -10.66 -40.41
CA LYS A 136 27.35 -9.93 -40.39
C LYS A 136 28.54 -10.88 -40.38
N LYS A 137 28.48 -11.98 -39.63
CA LYS A 137 29.52 -13.02 -39.63
C LYS A 137 29.64 -13.67 -41.01
N LEU A 138 28.51 -14.03 -41.62
CA LEU A 138 28.47 -14.59 -42.96
C LEU A 138 29.07 -13.62 -43.98
N HIS A 139 28.69 -12.33 -43.94
CA HIS A 139 29.24 -11.33 -44.85
C HIS A 139 30.75 -11.13 -44.65
N ARG A 140 31.24 -11.15 -43.40
CA ARG A 140 32.68 -11.12 -43.11
C ARG A 140 33.39 -12.35 -43.68
N GLN A 141 32.82 -13.55 -43.53
CA GLN A 141 33.37 -14.78 -44.10
C GLN A 141 33.44 -14.70 -45.63
N PHE A 142 32.36 -14.27 -46.29
CA PHE A 142 32.34 -14.06 -47.74
C PHE A 142 33.36 -13.01 -48.20
N ALA A 143 33.52 -11.92 -47.46
CA ALA A 143 34.51 -10.89 -47.79
C ALA A 143 35.96 -11.42 -47.69
N ILE A 144 36.24 -12.28 -46.70
CA ILE A 144 37.55 -12.94 -46.57
C ILE A 144 37.80 -13.87 -47.76
N VAL A 145 36.83 -14.73 -48.11
CA VAL A 145 36.96 -15.66 -49.24
C VAL A 145 37.13 -14.92 -50.57
N LEU A 146 36.38 -13.83 -50.80
CA LEU A 146 36.54 -12.97 -51.97
C LEU A 146 37.94 -12.34 -52.03
N ALA A 147 38.46 -11.85 -50.90
CA ALA A 147 39.80 -11.30 -50.83
C ALA A 147 40.88 -12.36 -51.10
N GLU A 148 40.71 -13.59 -50.62
CA GLU A 148 41.60 -14.72 -50.92
C GLU A 148 41.56 -15.10 -52.41
N HIS A 149 40.37 -15.15 -53.03
CA HIS A 149 40.23 -15.45 -54.45
C HIS A 149 40.86 -14.36 -55.33
N ASN A 150 40.64 -13.09 -55.00
CA ASN A 150 41.25 -11.97 -55.73
C ASN A 150 42.78 -11.99 -55.64
N LYS A 151 43.35 -12.28 -54.45
CA LYS A 151 44.81 -12.46 -54.31
C LYS A 151 45.35 -13.59 -55.17
N LYS A 152 44.67 -14.74 -55.22
CA LYS A 152 45.08 -15.86 -56.07
C LYS A 152 45.01 -15.53 -57.57
N ALA A 153 44.02 -14.73 -57.99
CA ALA A 153 43.91 -14.27 -59.36
C ALA A 153 45.07 -13.32 -59.73
N GLU A 154 45.41 -12.37 -58.84
CA GLU A 154 46.56 -11.49 -59.03
C GLU A 154 47.90 -12.27 -59.07
N GLU A 155 48.05 -13.30 -58.22
CA GLU A 155 49.23 -14.18 -58.23
C GLU A 155 49.32 -15.04 -59.51
N PHE A 156 48.19 -15.48 -60.07
CA PHE A 156 48.15 -16.24 -61.31
C PHE A 156 48.51 -15.38 -62.52
N ASP A 157 47.95 -14.18 -62.63
CA ASP A 157 48.26 -13.24 -63.71
C ASP A 157 49.70 -12.72 -63.64
N ALA A 158 50.31 -12.65 -62.46
CA ALA A 158 51.71 -12.27 -62.28
C ALA A 158 52.72 -13.39 -62.63
N SER A 159 52.24 -14.62 -62.88
CA SER A 159 53.06 -15.81 -63.18
C SER A 159 53.09 -16.22 -64.66
N LEU A 160 52.33 -15.51 -65.51
CA LEU A 160 52.32 -15.58 -66.97
C LEU A 160 53.22 -14.50 -67.59
#